data_AF-A0A935X1R2-F1
#
_entry.id   AF-A0A935X1R2-F1
#
_cell.length_a   1.000
_cell.length_b   1.000
_cell.length_c   1.000
_cell.angle_alpha   90.00
_cell.angle_beta   90.00
_cell.angle_gamma   90.00
#
_symmetry.space_group_name_H-M   'P 1'
#
loop_
_entity.id
_entity.type
_entity.pdbx_description
1 polymer ?
#
loop_
_entity_poly.entity_id
_entity_poly.type
_entity_poly.pdbx_seq_one_letter_code
_entity_poly.pdbx_strand_id
1 'polypeptide(L)'
;MFLPYINSSDAWLSEGLATYYQNVTRARSGAVAPAEAWQRMHAGFKRGRDKGVKEQTLAMATERMFREGGYMRVYWHGTAILLQADVELRRRSGGEQSLDTVLEAFGHCCLDPDVEWTARKVFEKFDAISGTDIFATLYAREVNSPTFPDLRELYALLGLDALGGKLTLRPEAPLVGIRDAIMAPGPYRTPEKLLASRP
;
A
#
# COMPACT_ATOMS: atom_id res chain seq x y z
N MET A 1 -9.82 4.98 12.70
CA MET A 1 -9.93 4.04 11.57
C MET A 1 -9.88 4.90 10.31
N PHE A 2 -8.96 4.66 9.37
CA PHE A 2 -8.73 5.56 8.22
C PHE A 2 -9.53 5.19 6.96
N LEU A 3 -10.20 4.03 6.94
CA LEU A 3 -11.10 3.62 5.87
C LEU A 3 -12.50 3.32 6.43
N PRO A 4 -13.57 3.57 5.67
CA PRO A 4 -14.91 3.09 6.00
C PRO A 4 -14.98 1.57 5.76
N TYR A 5 -16.12 0.97 6.10
CA TYR A 5 -16.40 -0.39 5.66
C TYR A 5 -16.50 -0.43 4.13
N ILE A 6 -15.61 -1.20 3.50
CA ILE A 6 -15.58 -1.41 2.05
C ILE A 6 -16.29 -2.72 1.73
N ASN A 7 -17.08 -2.75 0.65
CA ASN A 7 -17.76 -3.93 0.16
C ASN A 7 -16.79 -5.14 0.10
N SER A 8 -17.26 -6.32 0.52
CA SER A 8 -16.46 -7.53 0.61
C SER A 8 -15.85 -7.99 -0.71
N SER A 9 -16.47 -7.67 -1.86
CA SER A 9 -15.88 -7.91 -3.19
C SER A 9 -14.61 -7.09 -3.45
N ASP A 10 -14.39 -6.04 -2.66
CA ASP A 10 -13.28 -5.09 -2.72
C ASP A 10 -12.38 -5.16 -1.47
N ALA A 11 -12.49 -6.23 -0.67
CA ALA A 11 -11.71 -6.41 0.55
C ALA A 11 -10.19 -6.36 0.33
N TRP A 12 -9.72 -6.60 -0.90
CA TRP A 12 -8.31 -6.45 -1.29
C TRP A 12 -7.72 -5.09 -0.92
N LEU A 13 -8.53 -4.02 -0.93
CA LEU A 13 -8.06 -2.69 -0.58
C LEU A 13 -7.82 -2.57 0.92
N SER A 14 -8.80 -2.92 1.75
CA SER A 14 -8.68 -2.85 3.21
C SER A 14 -7.58 -3.77 3.74
N GLU A 15 -7.53 -5.01 3.25
CA GLU A 15 -6.53 -6.00 3.65
C GLU A 15 -5.12 -5.64 3.15
N GLY A 16 -5.03 -5.13 1.92
CA GLY A 16 -3.78 -4.61 1.36
C GLY A 16 -3.26 -3.41 2.14
N LEU A 17 -4.14 -2.49 2.55
CA LEU A 17 -3.79 -1.33 3.35
C LEU A 17 -3.24 -1.73 4.72
N ALA A 18 -3.95 -2.64 5.40
CA ALA A 18 -3.50 -3.18 6.67
C ALA A 18 -2.14 -3.86 6.54
N THR A 19 -1.93 -4.67 5.50
CA THR A 19 -0.67 -5.38 5.24
C THR A 19 0.47 -4.42 4.92
N TYR A 20 0.22 -3.39 4.10
CA TYR A 20 1.20 -2.34 3.79
C TYR A 20 1.65 -1.62 5.07
N TYR A 21 0.69 -1.06 5.82
CA TYR A 21 0.99 -0.30 7.02
C TYR A 21 1.53 -1.15 8.17
N GLN A 22 1.17 -2.43 8.28
CA GLN A 22 1.80 -3.32 9.25
C GLN A 22 3.32 -3.39 9.07
N ASN A 23 3.84 -3.39 7.84
CA ASN A 23 5.28 -3.42 7.60
C ASN A 23 5.90 -2.04 7.77
N VAL A 24 5.27 -1.01 7.20
CA VAL A 24 5.74 0.37 7.27
C VAL A 24 5.79 0.87 8.72
N THR A 25 4.69 0.77 9.47
CA THR A 25 4.62 1.26 10.86
C THR A 25 5.62 0.57 11.80
N ARG A 26 5.92 -0.72 11.59
CA ARG A 26 6.94 -1.43 12.37
C ARG A 26 8.35 -0.92 12.10
N ALA A 27 8.64 -0.51 10.86
CA ALA A 27 9.89 0.18 10.56
C ALA A 27 9.93 1.56 11.20
N ARG A 28 8.85 2.33 11.03
CA ARG A 28 8.72 3.70 11.54
C ARG A 28 8.80 3.80 13.06
N SER A 29 8.33 2.78 13.79
CA SER A 29 8.42 2.72 15.26
C SER A 29 9.76 2.19 15.77
N GLY A 30 10.66 1.76 14.88
CA GLY A 30 11.92 1.12 15.25
C GLY A 30 11.78 -0.33 15.73
N ALA A 31 10.57 -0.91 15.72
CA ALA A 31 10.36 -2.31 16.10
C ALA A 31 11.05 -3.30 15.13
N VAL A 32 11.32 -2.87 13.90
CA VAL A 32 12.02 -3.62 12.86
C VAL A 32 12.92 -2.65 12.06
N ALA A 33 14.09 -3.10 11.62
CA ALA A 33 14.94 -2.27 10.75
C ALA A 33 14.28 -2.04 9.36
N PRO A 34 14.44 -0.88 8.71
CA PRO A 34 13.85 -0.62 7.38
C PRO A 34 14.15 -1.69 6.33
N ALA A 35 15.39 -2.19 6.26
CA ALA A 35 15.78 -3.25 5.33
C ALA A 35 15.00 -4.55 5.56
N GLU A 36 14.75 -4.91 6.82
CA GLU A 36 13.96 -6.09 7.19
C GLU A 36 12.47 -5.90 6.86
N ALA A 37 11.92 -4.69 7.01
CA ALA A 37 10.56 -4.40 6.58
C ALA A 37 10.40 -4.54 5.05
N TRP A 38 11.34 -4.00 4.27
CA TRP A 38 11.38 -4.18 2.83
C TRP A 38 11.52 -5.67 2.43
N GLN A 39 12.40 -6.42 3.10
CA GLN A 39 12.55 -7.86 2.89
C GLN A 39 11.24 -8.64 3.14
N ARG A 40 10.49 -8.27 4.19
CA ARG A 40 9.19 -8.89 4.49
C ARG A 40 8.15 -8.60 3.43
N MET A 41 8.09 -7.35 2.96
CA MET A 41 7.22 -6.98 1.84
C MET A 41 7.59 -7.75 0.58
N HIS A 42 8.88 -7.85 0.24
CA HIS A 42 9.36 -8.63 -0.90
C HIS A 42 8.96 -10.11 -0.80
N ALA A 43 9.20 -10.75 0.35
CA ALA A 43 8.80 -12.13 0.59
C ALA A 43 7.27 -12.30 0.50
N GLY A 44 6.52 -11.28 0.93
CA GLY A 44 5.07 -11.17 0.76
C GLY A 44 4.63 -11.17 -0.70
N PHE A 45 5.17 -10.26 -1.51
CA PHE A 45 4.88 -10.18 -2.94
C PHE A 45 5.21 -11.47 -3.67
N LYS A 46 6.34 -12.11 -3.34
CA LYS A 46 6.67 -13.44 -3.86
C LYS A 46 5.59 -14.47 -3.53
N ARG A 47 5.14 -14.55 -2.27
CA ARG A 47 4.04 -15.45 -1.89
C ARG A 47 2.73 -15.10 -2.60
N GLY A 48 2.40 -13.82 -2.75
CA GLY A 48 1.19 -13.36 -3.45
C GLY A 48 1.18 -13.78 -4.93
N ARG A 49 2.34 -13.73 -5.58
CA ARG A 49 2.53 -14.21 -6.95
C ARG A 49 2.50 -15.72 -7.06
N ASP A 50 3.20 -16.43 -6.18
CA ASP A 50 3.41 -17.88 -6.29
C ASP A 50 2.19 -18.70 -5.81
N LYS A 51 1.37 -18.16 -4.89
CA LYS A 51 0.20 -18.84 -4.32
C LYS A 51 -1.14 -18.44 -4.97
N GLY A 52 -1.12 -17.66 -6.04
CA GLY A 52 -2.33 -17.31 -6.77
C GLY A 52 -2.83 -18.46 -7.64
N VAL A 53 -4.14 -18.68 -7.67
CA VAL A 53 -4.76 -19.48 -8.74
C VAL A 53 -4.49 -18.75 -10.05
N LYS A 54 -3.83 -19.42 -11.00
CA LYS A 54 -3.52 -18.86 -12.32
C LYS A 54 -4.83 -18.44 -13.01
N GLU A 55 -4.78 -17.34 -13.75
CA GLU A 55 -5.87 -16.84 -14.62
C GLU A 55 -7.11 -16.24 -13.93
N GLN A 56 -7.18 -16.18 -12.60
CA GLN A 56 -8.23 -15.41 -11.92
C GLN A 56 -7.85 -13.92 -11.88
N THR A 57 -8.79 -12.98 -11.98
CA THR A 57 -8.52 -11.54 -11.73
C THR A 57 -8.40 -11.25 -10.21
N LEU A 58 -7.96 -10.05 -9.82
CA LEU A 58 -7.97 -9.64 -8.41
C LEU A 58 -9.39 -9.62 -7.83
N ALA A 59 -10.36 -9.10 -8.60
CA ALA A 59 -11.77 -9.12 -8.21
C ALA A 59 -12.27 -10.55 -7.93
N MET A 60 -12.02 -11.48 -8.86
CA MET A 60 -12.40 -12.89 -8.70
C MET A 60 -11.71 -13.54 -7.49
N ALA A 61 -10.42 -13.27 -7.28
CA ALA A 61 -9.68 -13.79 -6.15
C ALA A 61 -10.24 -13.28 -4.82
N THR A 62 -10.69 -12.03 -4.76
CA THR A 62 -11.28 -11.42 -3.57
C THR A 62 -12.64 -12.05 -3.24
N GLU A 63 -13.53 -12.19 -4.22
CA GLU A 63 -14.83 -12.85 -4.03
C GLU A 63 -14.71 -14.30 -3.58
N ARG A 64 -13.65 -15.00 -4.00
CA ARG A 64 -13.45 -16.43 -3.75
C ARG A 64 -12.52 -16.73 -2.57
N MET A 65 -11.86 -15.74 -1.99
CA MET A 65 -10.78 -15.96 -1.02
C MET A 65 -11.22 -16.80 0.19
N PHE A 66 -12.45 -16.61 0.67
CA PHE A 66 -12.99 -17.37 1.80
C PHE A 66 -13.24 -18.85 1.49
N ARG A 67 -13.52 -19.18 0.22
CA ARG A 67 -13.78 -20.55 -0.23
C ARG A 67 -12.51 -21.26 -0.71
N GLU A 68 -11.60 -20.53 -1.35
CA GLU A 68 -10.44 -21.10 -2.06
C GLU A 68 -9.10 -20.84 -1.34
N GLY A 69 -9.09 -20.14 -0.20
CA GLY A 69 -7.87 -19.89 0.57
C GLY A 69 -6.91 -18.86 -0.05
N GLY A 70 -7.40 -18.03 -0.97
CA GLY A 70 -6.61 -17.07 -1.77
C GLY A 70 -6.13 -15.80 -1.07
N TYR A 71 -6.23 -15.71 0.26
CA TYR A 71 -5.96 -14.50 1.06
C TYR A 71 -4.59 -13.86 0.77
N MET A 72 -3.53 -14.67 0.66
CA MET A 72 -2.18 -14.15 0.43
C MET A 72 -2.07 -13.42 -0.92
N ARG A 73 -2.78 -13.88 -1.94
CA ARG A 73 -2.80 -13.18 -3.23
C ARG A 73 -3.50 -11.83 -3.08
N VAL A 74 -4.68 -11.82 -2.48
CA VAL A 74 -5.51 -10.62 -2.26
C VAL A 74 -4.73 -9.55 -1.49
N TYR A 75 -4.14 -9.93 -0.36
CA TYR A 75 -3.49 -9.00 0.57
C TYR A 75 -2.24 -8.39 -0.05
N TRP A 76 -1.38 -9.23 -0.65
CA TRP A 76 -0.13 -8.77 -1.23
C TRP A 76 -0.32 -8.06 -2.57
N HIS A 77 -1.40 -8.36 -3.32
CA HIS A 77 -1.76 -7.59 -4.52
C HIS A 77 -2.23 -6.19 -4.13
N GLY A 78 -3.15 -6.05 -3.18
CA GLY A 78 -3.56 -4.74 -2.66
C GLY A 78 -2.37 -3.94 -2.09
N THR A 79 -1.47 -4.61 -1.37
CA THR A 79 -0.22 -4.01 -0.86
C THR A 79 0.67 -3.48 -1.99
N ALA A 80 0.79 -4.22 -3.10
CA ALA A 80 1.60 -3.82 -4.25
C ALA A 80 1.02 -2.58 -4.95
N ILE A 81 -0.31 -2.53 -5.13
CA ILE A 81 -1.02 -1.36 -5.68
C ILE A 81 -0.76 -0.12 -4.80
N LEU A 82 -0.93 -0.25 -3.49
CA LEU A 82 -0.74 0.86 -2.54
C LEU A 82 0.71 1.32 -2.45
N LEU A 83 1.69 0.41 -2.56
CA LEU A 83 3.10 0.77 -2.66
C LEU A 83 3.38 1.59 -3.93
N GLN A 84 2.84 1.18 -5.08
CA GLN A 84 2.96 1.95 -6.31
C GLN A 84 2.34 3.34 -6.18
N ALA A 85 1.17 3.43 -5.54
CA ALA A 85 0.49 4.71 -5.29
C ALA A 85 1.31 5.64 -4.37
N ASP A 86 1.82 5.14 -3.24
CA ASP A 86 2.60 5.96 -2.30
C ASP A 86 3.91 6.47 -2.94
N VAL A 87 4.59 5.62 -3.71
CA VAL A 87 5.80 6.05 -4.44
C VAL A 87 5.46 7.12 -5.48
N GLU A 88 4.37 6.94 -6.23
CA GLU A 88 3.98 7.88 -7.28
C GLU A 88 3.51 9.22 -6.71
N LEU A 89 2.77 9.23 -5.59
CA LEU A 89 2.40 10.43 -4.87
C LEU A 89 3.64 11.21 -4.44
N ARG A 90 4.58 10.56 -3.77
CA ARG A 90 5.83 11.18 -3.32
C ARG A 90 6.65 11.69 -4.50
N ARG A 91 6.69 10.94 -5.61
CA ARG A 91 7.46 11.30 -6.80
C ARG A 91 6.88 12.53 -7.50
N ARG A 92 5.56 12.57 -7.76
CA ARG A 92 4.91 13.69 -8.47
C ARG A 92 4.88 14.97 -7.65
N SER A 93 4.79 14.86 -6.33
CA SER A 93 4.72 16.00 -5.41
C SER A 93 6.07 16.44 -4.84
N GLY A 94 7.18 15.85 -5.25
CA GLY A 94 8.49 16.14 -4.65
C GLY A 94 8.59 15.78 -3.16
N GLY A 95 7.73 14.87 -2.68
CA GLY A 95 7.67 14.40 -1.29
C GLY A 95 6.63 15.11 -0.41
N GLU A 96 5.90 16.11 -0.93
CA GLU A 96 4.88 16.84 -0.18
C GLU A 96 3.62 16.00 0.11
N GLN A 97 3.29 15.05 -0.78
CA GLN A 97 2.17 14.13 -0.61
C GLN A 97 2.67 12.69 -0.46
N SER A 98 1.90 11.93 0.31
CA SER A 98 2.07 10.48 0.49
C SER A 98 0.72 9.81 0.72
N LEU A 99 0.72 8.48 0.76
CA LEU A 99 -0.48 7.75 1.18
C LEU A 99 -0.92 8.14 2.61
N ASP A 100 0.03 8.50 3.49
CA ASP A 100 -0.27 8.96 4.86
C ASP A 100 -1.14 10.22 4.84
N THR A 101 -0.75 11.22 4.04
CA THR A 101 -1.45 12.51 3.95
C THR A 101 -2.81 12.36 3.28
N VAL A 102 -2.92 11.48 2.27
CA VAL A 102 -4.20 11.19 1.60
C VAL A 102 -5.17 10.51 2.55
N LEU A 103 -4.71 9.53 3.33
CA LEU A 103 -5.56 8.83 4.30
C LEU A 103 -6.01 9.73 5.44
N GLU A 104 -5.13 10.61 5.93
CA GLU A 104 -5.47 11.60 6.95
C GLU A 104 -6.59 12.53 6.45
N ALA A 105 -6.43 13.12 5.27
CA ALA A 105 -7.44 13.98 4.66
C ALA A 105 -8.75 13.23 4.38
N PHE A 106 -8.68 12.00 3.89
CA PHE A 106 -9.86 11.17 3.63
C PHE A 106 -10.64 10.87 4.92
N GLY A 107 -9.93 10.58 6.01
CA GLY A 107 -10.50 10.36 7.34
C GLY A 107 -11.28 11.58 7.87
N HIS A 108 -10.89 12.79 7.47
CA HIS A 108 -11.56 14.03 7.88
C HIS A 108 -12.80 14.37 7.04
N CYS A 109 -12.84 14.01 5.74
CA CYS A 109 -13.89 14.48 4.84
C CYS A 109 -15.01 13.46 4.56
N CYS A 110 -14.72 12.16 4.67
CA CYS A 110 -15.38 11.22 3.77
C CYS A 110 -15.85 9.92 4.41
N LEU A 111 -15.70 9.72 5.72
CA LEU A 111 -16.09 8.48 6.42
C LEU A 111 -17.60 8.38 6.69
N ASP A 112 -18.42 8.69 5.69
CA ASP A 112 -19.89 8.61 5.77
C ASP A 112 -20.33 7.12 5.89
N PRO A 113 -21.01 6.72 6.98
CA PRO A 113 -21.43 5.34 7.19
C PRO A 113 -22.63 4.93 6.31
N ASP A 114 -23.39 5.87 5.76
CA ASP A 114 -24.59 5.59 4.96
C ASP A 114 -24.25 5.31 3.48
N VAL A 115 -23.00 5.54 3.09
CA VAL A 115 -22.51 5.27 1.74
C VAL A 115 -22.00 3.83 1.64
N GLU A 116 -22.48 3.09 0.65
CA GLU A 116 -21.84 1.85 0.25
C GLU A 116 -20.50 2.15 -0.44
N TRP A 117 -19.39 1.89 0.26
CA TRP A 117 -18.05 2.13 -0.25
C TRP A 117 -17.53 0.94 -1.05
N THR A 118 -17.11 1.22 -2.29
CA THR A 118 -16.33 0.29 -3.14
C THR A 118 -14.90 0.78 -3.23
N ALA A 119 -13.95 -0.09 -3.60
CA ALA A 119 -12.56 0.32 -3.79
C ALA A 119 -12.44 1.42 -4.85
N ARG A 120 -13.28 1.35 -5.90
CA ARG A 120 -13.37 2.40 -6.92
C ARG A 120 -13.75 3.75 -6.33
N LYS A 121 -14.82 3.82 -5.52
CA LYS A 121 -15.25 5.09 -4.88
C LYS A 121 -14.18 5.64 -3.93
N VAL A 122 -13.49 4.77 -3.17
CA VAL A 122 -12.39 5.19 -2.30
C VAL A 122 -11.24 5.78 -3.12
N PHE A 123 -10.85 5.11 -4.21
CA PHE A 123 -9.76 5.58 -5.08
C PHE A 123 -10.12 6.86 -5.83
N GLU A 124 -11.37 7.02 -6.28
CA GLU A 124 -11.87 8.29 -6.83
C GLU A 124 -11.76 9.44 -5.81
N LYS A 125 -12.03 9.16 -4.52
CA LYS A 125 -11.85 10.16 -3.45
C LYS A 125 -10.38 10.44 -3.17
N PHE A 126 -9.51 9.43 -3.21
CA PHE A 126 -8.07 9.62 -3.03
C PHE A 126 -7.50 10.51 -4.13
N ASP A 127 -7.85 10.26 -5.39
CA ASP A 127 -7.47 11.09 -6.53
C ASP A 127 -7.97 12.54 -6.38
N ALA A 128 -9.21 12.72 -5.92
CA ALA A 128 -9.75 14.06 -5.64
C ALA A 128 -8.99 14.80 -4.52
N ILE A 129 -8.56 14.08 -3.49
CA ILE A 129 -7.77 14.63 -2.36
C ILE A 129 -6.35 14.98 -2.80
N SER A 130 -5.70 14.10 -3.56
CA SER A 130 -4.34 14.33 -4.03
C SER A 130 -4.26 15.31 -5.21
N GLY A 131 -5.37 15.54 -5.91
CA GLY A 131 -5.38 16.30 -7.17
C GLY A 131 -4.69 15.54 -8.30
N THR A 132 -4.76 14.20 -8.30
CA THR A 132 -4.08 13.33 -9.27
C THR A 132 -5.05 12.30 -9.86
N ASP A 133 -4.54 11.43 -10.75
CA ASP A 133 -5.25 10.31 -11.38
C ASP A 133 -4.61 8.95 -11.06
N ILE A 134 -3.73 8.93 -10.06
CA ILE A 134 -2.87 7.80 -9.74
C ILE A 134 -3.71 6.57 -9.37
N PHE A 135 -4.70 6.75 -8.51
CA PHE A 135 -5.47 5.66 -7.94
C PHE A 135 -6.44 5.06 -8.96
N ALA A 136 -7.18 5.88 -9.71
CA ALA A 136 -8.04 5.42 -10.79
C ALA A 136 -7.27 4.71 -11.90
N THR A 137 -6.07 5.21 -12.25
CA THR A 137 -5.19 4.57 -13.23
C THR A 137 -4.72 3.20 -12.74
N LEU A 138 -4.29 3.09 -11.48
CA LEU A 138 -3.90 1.82 -10.88
C LEU A 138 -5.08 0.85 -10.77
N TYR A 139 -6.27 1.34 -10.42
CA TYR A 139 -7.49 0.51 -10.36
C TYR A 139 -7.79 -0.12 -11.72
N ALA A 140 -7.84 0.70 -12.77
CA ALA A 140 -8.15 0.26 -14.12
C ALA A 140 -7.14 -0.78 -14.64
N ARG A 141 -5.86 -0.62 -14.27
CA ARG A 141 -4.78 -1.53 -14.68
C ARG A 141 -4.80 -2.86 -13.93
N GLU A 142 -5.03 -2.84 -12.60
CA GLU A 142 -4.70 -3.98 -11.74
C GLU A 142 -5.92 -4.82 -11.34
N VAL A 143 -7.10 -4.23 -11.14
CA VAL A 143 -8.25 -4.97 -10.58
C VAL A 143 -8.74 -6.10 -11.49
N ASN A 144 -8.75 -5.85 -12.80
CA ASN A 144 -9.14 -6.84 -13.81
C ASN A 144 -7.95 -7.62 -14.38
N SER A 145 -6.74 -7.39 -13.88
CA SER A 145 -5.55 -8.10 -14.34
C SER A 145 -5.53 -9.53 -13.79
N PRO A 146 -5.28 -10.55 -14.63
CA PRO A 146 -5.09 -11.92 -14.15
C PRO A 146 -3.70 -12.13 -13.52
N THR A 147 -2.77 -11.19 -13.72
CA THR A 147 -1.39 -11.29 -13.23
C THR A 147 -1.18 -10.47 -11.97
N PHE A 148 -0.19 -10.87 -11.16
CA PHE A 148 0.27 -10.05 -10.04
C PHE A 148 0.99 -8.79 -10.57
N PRO A 149 0.91 -7.62 -9.89
CA PRO A 149 1.55 -6.39 -10.35
C PRO A 149 3.05 -6.57 -10.58
N ASP A 150 3.55 -6.08 -11.72
CA ASP A 150 4.98 -6.11 -12.00
C ASP A 150 5.70 -4.98 -11.25
N LEU A 151 6.56 -5.36 -10.32
CA LEU A 151 7.31 -4.43 -9.47
C LEU A 151 8.77 -4.27 -9.89
N ARG A 152 9.22 -4.90 -11.00
CA ARG A 152 10.64 -4.89 -11.40
C ARG A 152 11.19 -3.48 -11.62
N GLU A 153 10.46 -2.65 -12.36
CA GLU A 153 10.85 -1.27 -12.63
C GLU A 153 10.84 -0.44 -11.34
N LEU A 154 9.78 -0.56 -10.54
CA LEU A 154 9.68 0.13 -9.25
C LEU A 154 10.85 -0.22 -8.32
N TYR A 155 11.21 -1.50 -8.25
CA TYR A 155 12.34 -1.99 -7.46
C TYR A 155 13.65 -1.37 -7.94
N ALA A 156 13.89 -1.31 -9.26
CA ALA A 156 15.07 -0.69 -9.81
C ALA A 156 15.18 0.80 -9.42
N LEU A 157 14.06 1.54 -9.51
CA LEU A 157 13.96 2.95 -9.14
C LEU A 157 14.21 3.19 -7.65
N LEU A 158 13.66 2.34 -6.78
CA LEU A 158 13.86 2.41 -5.32
C LEU A 158 15.23 1.87 -4.87
N GLY A 159 15.99 1.22 -5.76
CA GLY A 159 17.24 0.58 -5.40
C GLY A 159 17.04 -0.69 -4.55
N LEU A 160 15.96 -1.42 -4.79
CA LEU A 160 15.68 -2.71 -4.18
C LEU A 160 16.14 -3.82 -5.13
N ASP A 161 17.15 -4.59 -4.74
CA ASP A 161 17.68 -5.68 -5.55
C ASP A 161 17.28 -7.04 -4.95
N ALA A 162 16.53 -7.83 -5.70
CA ALA A 162 15.99 -9.11 -5.27
C ALA A 162 16.81 -10.26 -5.85
N LEU A 163 17.82 -10.73 -5.12
CA LEU A 163 18.69 -11.83 -5.51
C LEU A 163 18.43 -13.06 -4.64
N GLY A 164 18.04 -14.18 -5.26
CA GLY A 164 17.86 -15.44 -4.55
C GLY A 164 16.79 -15.43 -3.44
N GLY A 165 15.81 -14.52 -3.51
CA GLY A 165 14.77 -14.33 -2.49
C GLY A 165 15.19 -13.45 -1.30
N LYS A 166 16.44 -13.00 -1.26
CA LYS A 166 16.91 -11.96 -0.35
C LYS A 166 16.88 -10.60 -1.07
N LEU A 167 16.50 -9.58 -0.33
CA LEU A 167 16.44 -8.21 -0.77
C LEU A 167 17.67 -7.46 -0.23
N THR A 168 18.39 -6.81 -1.14
CA THR A 168 19.50 -5.90 -0.82
C THR A 168 19.09 -4.48 -1.19
N LEU A 169 19.36 -3.52 -0.31
CA LEU A 169 19.12 -2.11 -0.58
C LEU A 169 20.40 -1.50 -1.15
N ARG A 170 20.33 -1.05 -2.41
CA ARG A 170 21.44 -0.31 -3.02
C ARG A 170 21.52 1.09 -2.41
N PRO A 171 22.73 1.61 -2.12
CA PRO A 171 22.88 2.95 -1.56
C PRO A 171 22.44 4.04 -2.56
N GLU A 172 22.53 3.76 -3.86
CA GLU A 172 22.22 4.71 -4.93
C GLU A 172 21.15 4.14 -5.88
N ALA A 173 20.09 4.92 -6.07
CA ALA A 173 19.06 4.74 -7.09
C ALA A 173 18.22 6.03 -7.19
N PRO A 174 17.49 6.25 -8.31
CA PRO A 174 16.75 7.49 -8.53
C PRO A 174 15.79 7.89 -7.42
N LEU A 175 15.15 6.91 -6.76
CA LEU A 175 14.12 7.14 -5.74
C LEU A 175 14.55 6.64 -4.34
N VAL A 176 15.86 6.62 -4.04
CA VAL A 176 16.37 6.27 -2.70
C VAL A 176 15.75 7.13 -1.60
N GLY A 177 15.63 8.44 -1.82
CA GLY A 177 15.00 9.33 -0.85
C GLY A 177 13.54 8.96 -0.56
N ILE A 178 12.79 8.51 -1.57
CA ILE A 178 11.42 8.02 -1.40
C ILE A 178 11.39 6.67 -0.67
N ARG A 179 12.26 5.73 -1.05
CA ARG A 179 12.40 4.43 -0.36
C ARG A 179 12.61 4.64 1.14
N ASP A 180 13.51 5.54 1.49
CA ASP A 180 13.86 5.80 2.88
C ASP A 180 12.74 6.56 3.60
N ALA A 181 12.13 7.56 2.95
CA ALA A 181 10.99 8.31 3.49
C ALA A 181 9.75 7.44 3.78
N ILE A 182 9.50 6.39 2.99
CA ILE A 182 8.41 5.44 3.25
C ILE A 182 8.59 4.78 4.62
N MET A 183 9.82 4.38 4.97
CA MET A 183 10.14 3.69 6.22
C MET A 183 10.55 4.62 7.36
N ALA A 184 10.80 5.89 7.06
CA ALA A 184 11.17 6.89 8.05
C ALA A 184 10.00 7.17 9.00
N PRO A 185 10.25 7.39 10.30
CA PRO A 185 9.23 7.81 11.25
C PRO A 185 8.48 9.01 10.66
N GLY A 186 7.18 8.87 10.43
CA GLY A 186 6.35 9.98 10.00
C GLY A 186 6.28 11.06 11.09
N PRO A 187 5.62 12.19 10.84
CA PRO A 187 5.42 13.24 11.86
C PRO A 187 4.53 12.80 13.05
N TYR A 188 4.23 11.50 13.19
CA TYR A 188 3.57 10.93 14.36
C TYR A 188 4.40 11.22 15.61
N ARG A 189 3.98 12.28 16.29
CA ARG A 189 4.38 12.61 17.64
C ARG A 189 4.19 11.37 18.50
N THR A 190 5.21 11.01 19.28
CA THR A 190 5.13 9.98 20.31
C THR A 190 3.86 10.18 21.16
N PRO A 191 3.24 9.11 21.71
CA PRO A 191 2.07 9.24 22.59
C PRO A 191 2.28 10.25 23.72
N GLU A 192 3.52 10.41 24.17
CA GLU A 192 3.97 11.38 25.16
C GLU A 192 3.65 12.84 24.75
N LYS A 193 3.84 13.20 23.48
CA LYS A 193 3.50 14.52 22.94
C LYS A 193 2.00 14.71 22.69
N LEU A 194 1.22 13.64 22.59
CA LEU A 194 -0.25 13.69 22.50
C LEU A 194 -0.90 13.85 23.88
N LEU A 195 -0.25 13.32 24.93
CA LEU A 195 -0.70 13.44 26.32
C LEU A 195 -0.23 14.75 26.98
N ALA A 196 0.91 15.30 26.55
CA ALA A 196 1.43 16.59 27.05
C ALA A 196 0.69 17.83 26.51
N SER A 197 -0.26 17.66 25.58
CA SER A 197 -0.99 18.75 24.93
C SER A 197 -2.46 18.88 25.34
N ARG A 198 -2.83 18.37 26.52
CA ARG A 198 -4.12 18.73 27.13
C ARG A 198 -3.93 19.92 28.09
N PRO A 199 -4.73 21.00 27.98
CA PRO A 199 -4.75 22.07 28.97
C PRO A 199 -5.25 21.57 30.33
#